data_AF-A0A7S4BC77-F1
#
_entry.id   AF-A0A7S4BC77-F1
#
_cell.length_a   1.000
_cell.length_b   1.000
_cell.length_c   1.000
_cell.angle_alpha   90.00
_cell.angle_beta   90.00
_cell.angle_gamma   90.00
#
_symmetry.space_group_name_H-M   'P 1'
#
loop_
_entity.id
_entity.type
_entity.pdbx_description
1 polymer ?
#
loop_
_entity_poly.entity_id
_entity_poly.type
_entity_poly.pdbx_seq_one_letter_code
_entity_poly.pdbx_strand_id
1 'polypeptide(L)'
;MTRADAEETCDALANAGLSVGCYHAGMSAERRARMQGAWQRGGSAHGGISIVCSTIAMGMGIDKPDVRFVAHFSLSKAIEGYYQESGRAGRDSLPSECLIFYSPKDFARLCNMARMHKSGKSRKREVDTARQMKEYCECTSSCRRVSLLSHFSETSSADLCKGKCDVCTPPAQPPPWGPPPPKEKARKSRARASGPAQQQQQQQQQQQ
;
A
#
# COMPACT_ATOMS: atom_id res chain seq x y z
N MET A 1 -1.74 3.80 -1.45
CA MET A 1 -2.22 3.42 -2.80
C MET A 1 -2.24 4.65 -3.71
N THR A 2 -1.95 4.47 -5.00
CA THR A 2 -2.20 5.45 -6.06
C THR A 2 -3.69 5.45 -6.47
N ARG A 3 -4.09 6.33 -7.40
CA ARG A 3 -5.45 6.33 -7.97
C ARG A 3 -5.71 5.03 -8.74
N ALA A 4 -4.76 4.62 -9.58
CA ALA A 4 -4.83 3.37 -10.33
C ALA A 4 -4.89 2.16 -9.39
N ASP A 5 -4.06 2.12 -8.34
CA ASP A 5 -4.11 1.03 -7.35
C ASP A 5 -5.50 0.93 -6.70
N ALA A 6 -6.14 2.07 -6.40
CA ALA A 6 -7.46 2.11 -5.76
C ALA A 6 -8.58 1.63 -6.71
N GLU A 7 -8.53 2.02 -7.98
CA GLU A 7 -9.45 1.58 -9.02
C GLU A 7 -9.28 0.07 -9.28
N GLU A 8 -8.04 -0.41 -9.51
CA GLU A 8 -7.74 -1.83 -9.76
C GLU A 8 -8.15 -2.72 -8.58
N THR A 9 -7.88 -2.29 -7.34
CA THR A 9 -8.30 -3.05 -6.14
C THR A 9 -9.82 -3.06 -6.00
N CYS A 10 -10.49 -1.94 -6.29
CA CYS A 10 -11.95 -1.87 -6.27
C CYS A 10 -12.56 -2.83 -7.29
N ASP A 11 -12.03 -2.85 -8.52
CA ASP A 11 -12.52 -3.73 -9.58
C ASP A 11 -12.27 -5.21 -9.24
N ALA A 12 -11.09 -5.55 -8.71
CA ALA A 12 -10.79 -6.92 -8.28
C ALA A 12 -11.73 -7.41 -7.18
N LEU A 13 -12.03 -6.57 -6.18
CA LEU A 13 -12.95 -6.92 -5.10
C LEU A 13 -14.40 -6.99 -5.58
N ALA A 14 -14.80 -6.10 -6.49
CA ALA A 14 -16.14 -6.13 -7.10
C ALA A 14 -16.34 -7.41 -7.93
N ASN A 15 -15.33 -7.80 -8.72
CA ASN A 15 -15.34 -9.05 -9.50
C ASN A 15 -15.37 -10.29 -8.61
N ALA A 16 -14.86 -10.21 -7.38
CA ALA A 16 -15.00 -11.25 -6.36
C ALA A 16 -16.39 -11.26 -5.67
N GLY A 17 -17.33 -10.41 -6.11
CA GLY A 17 -18.69 -10.34 -5.58
C GLY A 17 -18.83 -9.52 -4.29
N LEU A 18 -17.80 -8.75 -3.92
CA LEU A 18 -17.83 -7.92 -2.71
C LEU A 18 -18.52 -6.58 -2.96
N SER A 19 -19.24 -6.10 -1.96
CA SER A 19 -19.83 -4.76 -1.98
C SER A 19 -18.76 -3.70 -1.70
N VAL A 20 -18.24 -3.11 -2.77
CA VAL A 20 -17.08 -2.21 -2.73
C VAL A 20 -17.30 -0.95 -3.57
N GLY A 21 -16.65 0.15 -3.19
CA GLY A 21 -16.55 1.36 -4.01
C GLY A 21 -15.15 1.98 -3.96
N CYS A 22 -14.84 2.83 -4.94
CA CYS A 22 -13.57 3.53 -5.04
C CYS A 22 -13.70 5.00 -4.57
N TYR A 23 -12.66 5.54 -3.92
CA TYR A 23 -12.60 6.95 -3.52
C TYR A 23 -11.20 7.55 -3.73
N HIS A 24 -11.08 8.56 -4.58
CA HIS A 24 -9.84 9.34 -4.71
C HIS A 24 -10.10 10.74 -5.27
N ALA A 25 -9.10 11.62 -5.14
CA ALA A 25 -9.17 13.02 -5.58
C ALA A 25 -9.32 13.22 -7.10
N GLY A 26 -9.25 12.15 -7.91
CA GLY A 26 -9.54 12.22 -9.35
C GLY A 26 -11.02 12.13 -9.69
N MET A 27 -11.87 11.72 -8.74
CA MET A 27 -13.31 11.62 -8.93
C MET A 27 -14.00 12.97 -8.75
N SER A 28 -15.13 13.18 -9.44
CA SER A 28 -15.99 14.34 -9.22
C SER A 28 -16.46 14.41 -7.75
N ALA A 29 -16.73 15.63 -7.27
CA ALA A 29 -17.22 15.84 -5.91
C ALA A 29 -18.53 15.07 -5.65
N GLU A 30 -19.43 15.04 -6.63
CA GLU A 30 -20.68 14.28 -6.56
C GLU A 30 -20.43 12.77 -6.40
N ARG A 31 -19.52 12.18 -7.20
CA ARG A 31 -19.18 10.77 -7.07
C ARG A 31 -18.54 10.47 -5.71
N ARG A 32 -17.65 11.34 -5.21
CA ARG A 32 -17.06 11.19 -3.88
C ARG A 32 -18.11 11.23 -2.77
N ALA A 33 -19.05 12.18 -2.82
CA ALA A 33 -20.14 12.29 -1.86
C ALA A 33 -21.05 11.06 -1.89
N ARG A 34 -21.40 10.57 -3.08
CA ARG A 34 -22.19 9.34 -3.27
C ARG A 34 -21.49 8.11 -2.67
N MET A 35 -20.21 7.92 -2.95
CA MET A 35 -19.45 6.77 -2.42
C MET A 35 -19.29 6.84 -0.90
N GLN A 36 -18.95 8.01 -0.35
CA GLN A 36 -18.86 8.20 1.09
C GLN A 36 -20.20 7.94 1.78
N GLY A 37 -21.31 8.47 1.25
CA GLY A 37 -22.64 8.23 1.81
C GLY A 37 -23.07 6.77 1.72
N ALA A 38 -22.75 6.08 0.60
CA ALA A 38 -23.01 4.65 0.46
C ALA A 38 -22.21 3.80 1.46
N TRP A 39 -20.96 4.18 1.73
CA TRP A 39 -20.10 3.50 2.70
C TRP A 39 -20.55 3.74 4.15
N GLN A 40 -20.99 4.97 4.48
CA GLN A 40 -21.52 5.29 5.79
C GLN A 40 -22.73 4.41 6.17
N ARG A 41 -23.61 4.13 5.20
CA ARG A 41 -24.77 3.23 5.38
C ARG A 41 -24.42 1.74 5.37
N GLY A 42 -23.25 1.38 4.83
CA GLY A 42 -22.78 0.00 4.78
C GLY A 42 -22.68 -0.63 6.17
N GLY A 43 -23.01 -1.92 6.27
CA GLY A 43 -22.94 -2.72 7.49
C GLY A 43 -24.16 -2.67 8.41
N SER A 44 -25.04 -1.66 8.30
CA SER A 44 -26.16 -1.46 9.24
C SER A 44 -27.56 -1.54 8.58
N ALA A 45 -27.65 -1.57 7.25
CA ALA A 45 -28.93 -1.62 6.52
C ALA A 45 -28.84 -2.42 5.22
N HIS A 46 -30.00 -2.86 4.70
CA HIS A 46 -30.11 -3.38 3.33
C HIS A 46 -29.80 -2.24 2.35
N GLY A 47 -28.56 -2.18 1.88
CA GLY A 47 -28.08 -1.19 0.91
C GLY A 47 -26.86 -0.40 1.40
N GLY A 48 -25.90 -0.16 0.51
CA GLY A 48 -24.63 0.50 0.80
C GLY A 48 -23.42 -0.31 0.35
N ILE A 49 -22.23 0.26 0.53
CA ILE A 49 -20.96 -0.45 0.25
C ILE A 49 -20.26 -0.82 1.55
N SER A 50 -19.78 -2.06 1.65
CA SER A 50 -19.10 -2.56 2.85
C SER A 50 -17.63 -2.18 2.86
N ILE A 51 -17.02 -2.07 1.68
CA ILE A 51 -15.60 -1.79 1.50
C ILE A 51 -15.43 -0.51 0.69
N VAL A 52 -14.43 0.28 1.03
CA VAL A 52 -14.02 1.43 0.22
C VAL A 52 -12.52 1.36 -0.05
N CYS A 53 -12.16 1.28 -1.34
CA CYS A 53 -10.79 1.34 -1.80
C CYS A 53 -10.41 2.80 -2.00
N SER A 54 -9.45 3.31 -1.23
CA SER A 54 -9.15 4.74 -1.23
C SER A 54 -7.67 5.08 -1.17
N THR A 55 -7.35 6.25 -1.71
CA THR A 55 -6.11 6.98 -1.38
C THR A 55 -6.28 7.80 -0.10
N ILE A 56 -5.25 8.56 0.31
CA ILE A 56 -5.30 9.46 1.47
C ILE A 56 -6.37 10.56 1.37
N ALA A 57 -7.03 10.71 0.22
CA ALA A 57 -8.10 11.68 0.00
C ALA A 57 -9.35 11.40 0.87
N MET A 58 -9.57 10.16 1.29
CA MET A 58 -10.68 9.78 2.16
C MET A 58 -10.23 9.86 3.63
N GLY A 59 -10.12 11.08 4.15
CA GLY A 59 -9.55 11.29 5.49
C GLY A 59 -10.22 12.37 6.34
N MET A 60 -10.57 13.51 5.76
CA MET A 60 -11.19 14.60 6.52
C MET A 60 -12.69 14.34 6.71
N GLY A 61 -13.18 14.46 7.95
CA GLY A 61 -14.62 14.40 8.26
C GLY A 61 -15.24 13.00 8.26
N ILE A 62 -14.42 11.93 8.26
CA ILE A 62 -14.92 10.56 8.40
C ILE A 62 -14.91 10.17 9.87
N ASP A 63 -16.10 9.89 10.37
CA ASP A 63 -16.34 9.43 11.74
C ASP A 63 -17.39 8.30 11.73
N LYS A 64 -17.04 7.18 11.10
CA LYS A 64 -17.86 5.95 11.16
C LYS A 64 -17.36 5.12 12.34
N PRO A 65 -18.18 4.86 13.38
CA PRO A 65 -17.71 4.21 14.60
C PRO A 65 -17.38 2.73 14.40
N ASP A 66 -18.09 2.09 13.48
CA ASP A 66 -18.16 0.65 13.29
C ASP A 66 -17.23 0.12 12.17
N VAL A 67 -16.09 0.76 11.94
CA VAL A 67 -15.09 0.28 10.98
C VAL A 67 -14.35 -0.93 11.55
N ARG A 68 -14.54 -2.10 10.94
CA ARG A 68 -13.97 -3.37 11.41
C ARG A 68 -12.54 -3.64 10.97
N PHE A 69 -12.12 -3.08 9.85
CA PHE A 69 -10.73 -3.19 9.43
C PHE A 69 -10.27 -1.98 8.64
N VAL A 70 -8.97 -1.72 8.70
CA VAL A 70 -8.24 -0.82 7.80
C VAL A 70 -7.07 -1.61 7.22
N ALA A 71 -6.99 -1.67 5.90
CA ALA A 71 -5.95 -2.42 5.19
C ALA A 71 -5.11 -1.50 4.29
N HIS A 72 -3.83 -1.38 4.60
CA HIS A 72 -2.86 -0.64 3.82
C HIS A 72 -2.23 -1.54 2.75
N PHE A 73 -2.67 -1.39 1.50
CA PHE A 73 -2.11 -2.12 0.33
C PHE A 73 -0.75 -1.57 -0.13
N SER A 74 -0.26 -0.53 0.52
CA SER A 74 1.06 0.01 0.28
C SER A 74 1.56 0.77 1.50
N LEU A 75 2.87 0.83 1.68
CA LEU A 75 3.50 1.57 2.76
C LEU A 75 3.02 3.04 2.84
N SER A 76 2.58 3.47 4.01
CA SER A 76 2.32 4.89 4.30
C SER A 76 3.61 5.69 4.21
N LYS A 77 3.51 7.00 3.92
CA LYS A 77 4.69 7.85 3.79
C LYS A 77 5.45 8.03 5.11
N ALA A 78 4.76 7.85 6.23
CA ALA A 78 5.21 8.14 7.57
C ALA A 78 4.40 7.32 8.59
N ILE A 79 4.98 7.10 9.79
CA ILE A 79 4.32 6.40 10.90
C ILE A 79 3.10 7.19 11.38
N GLU A 80 3.15 8.53 11.38
CA GLU A 80 2.05 9.40 11.76
C GLU A 80 0.85 9.25 10.83
N GLY A 81 1.13 9.12 9.53
CA GLY A 81 0.10 8.85 8.53
C GLY A 81 -0.56 7.51 8.80
N TYR A 82 0.24 6.45 8.98
CA TYR A 82 -0.27 5.13 9.32
C TYR A 82 -1.13 5.17 10.60
N TYR A 83 -0.65 5.80 11.67
CA TYR A 83 -1.35 5.92 12.95
C TYR A 83 -2.74 6.57 12.80
N GLN A 84 -2.82 7.68 12.06
CA GLN A 84 -4.09 8.37 11.81
C GLN A 84 -5.04 7.57 10.91
N GLU A 85 -4.48 6.89 9.90
CA GLU A 85 -5.25 6.08 8.94
C GLU A 85 -5.82 4.83 9.61
N SER A 86 -4.98 4.08 10.34
CA SER A 86 -5.38 2.88 11.08
C SER A 86 -6.31 3.20 12.24
N GLY A 87 -6.14 4.34 12.90
CA GLY A 87 -6.98 4.84 14.00
C GLY A 87 -8.43 5.18 13.62
N ARG A 88 -8.83 4.94 12.37
CA ARG A 88 -10.24 4.97 11.93
C ARG A 88 -10.98 3.69 12.28
N ALA A 89 -10.27 2.59 12.51
CA ALA A 89 -10.85 1.32 12.91
C ALA A 89 -11.36 1.38 14.37
N GLY A 90 -12.49 0.74 14.66
CA GLY A 90 -12.92 0.43 16.02
C GLY A 90 -13.19 1.62 16.93
N ARG A 91 -13.76 2.72 16.42
CA ARG A 91 -14.13 3.89 17.23
C ARG A 91 -15.30 3.62 18.19
N ASP A 92 -16.06 2.56 17.95
CA ASP A 92 -17.01 1.95 18.89
C ASP A 92 -16.35 1.13 20.01
N SER A 93 -15.01 1.09 20.07
CA SER A 93 -14.21 0.29 21.01
C SER A 93 -14.39 -1.23 20.89
N LEU A 94 -15.04 -1.71 19.83
CA LEU A 94 -15.14 -3.13 19.52
C LEU A 94 -13.88 -3.61 18.79
N PRO A 95 -13.58 -4.92 18.82
CA PRO A 95 -12.45 -5.49 18.10
C PRO A 95 -12.45 -5.08 16.62
N SER A 96 -11.27 -4.70 16.15
CA SER A 96 -11.01 -4.31 14.76
C SER A 96 -9.57 -4.61 14.39
N GLU A 97 -9.31 -4.71 13.09
CA GLU A 97 -8.00 -5.11 12.55
C GLU A 97 -7.35 -3.99 11.75
N CYS A 98 -6.03 -3.85 11.91
CA CYS A 98 -5.21 -2.94 11.12
C CYS A 98 -4.11 -3.76 10.44
N LEU A 99 -4.11 -3.76 9.12
CA LEU A 99 -3.27 -4.64 8.30
C LEU A 99 -2.37 -3.80 7.38
N ILE A 100 -1.12 -4.20 7.22
CA ILE A 100 -0.21 -3.63 6.21
C ILE A 100 0.26 -4.76 5.29
N PHE A 101 -0.06 -4.66 4.01
CA PHE A 101 0.55 -5.49 2.97
C PHE A 101 1.88 -4.86 2.55
N TYR A 102 2.96 -5.23 3.26
CA TYR A 102 4.28 -4.67 3.04
C TYR A 102 4.98 -5.28 1.82
N SER A 103 5.53 -4.41 0.97
CA SER A 103 6.44 -4.78 -0.11
C SER A 103 7.67 -3.88 -0.08
N PRO A 104 8.91 -4.42 -0.15
CA PRO A 104 10.12 -3.60 -0.24
C PRO A 104 10.12 -2.62 -1.42
N LYS A 105 9.33 -2.92 -2.47
CA LYS A 105 9.17 -2.02 -3.63
C LYS A 105 8.47 -0.70 -3.26
N ASP A 106 7.61 -0.70 -2.24
CA ASP A 106 6.93 0.51 -1.80
C ASP A 106 7.91 1.55 -1.28
N PHE A 107 8.90 1.14 -0.49
CA PHE A 107 9.94 2.04 -0.02
C PHE A 107 10.70 2.69 -1.19
N ALA A 108 11.07 1.92 -2.20
CA ALA A 108 11.71 2.45 -3.41
C ALA A 108 10.81 3.48 -4.13
N ARG A 109 9.49 3.23 -4.20
CA ARG A 109 8.51 4.16 -4.76
C ARG A 109 8.43 5.45 -3.95
N LEU A 110 8.41 5.37 -2.61
CA LEU A 110 8.46 6.55 -1.73
C LEU A 110 9.74 7.37 -1.95
N CYS A 111 10.91 6.71 -2.03
CA CYS A 111 12.17 7.39 -2.34
C CYS A 111 12.16 8.09 -3.70
N ASN A 112 11.57 7.47 -4.73
CA ASN A 112 11.46 8.08 -6.05
C ASN A 112 10.54 9.30 -6.03
N MET A 113 9.42 9.25 -5.31
CA MET A 113 8.57 10.44 -5.13
C MET A 113 9.32 11.57 -4.42
N ALA A 114 10.07 11.26 -3.37
CA ALA A 114 10.88 12.27 -2.65
C ALA A 114 11.95 12.92 -3.55
N ARG A 115 12.48 12.20 -4.54
CA ARG A 115 13.45 12.75 -5.51
C ARG A 115 12.86 13.83 -6.40
N MET A 116 11.55 13.81 -6.65
CA MET A 116 10.85 14.81 -7.45
C MET A 116 10.76 16.18 -6.76
N HIS A 117 11.01 16.25 -5.45
CA HIS A 117 11.07 17.52 -4.73
C HIS A 117 12.35 18.29 -5.07
N LYS A 118 12.19 19.60 -5.33
CA LYS A 118 13.28 20.52 -5.74
C LYS A 118 14.34 20.73 -4.66
N SER A 119 13.97 20.64 -3.37
CA SER A 119 14.88 20.88 -2.24
C SER A 119 15.52 19.59 -1.73
N GLY A 120 16.85 19.56 -1.63
CA GLY A 120 17.60 18.43 -1.07
C GLY A 120 17.30 18.17 0.41
N LYS A 121 17.00 19.22 1.20
CA LYS A 121 16.62 19.08 2.62
C LYS A 121 15.25 18.41 2.77
N SER A 122 14.26 18.79 1.96
CA SER A 122 12.93 18.15 1.94
C SER A 122 13.04 16.68 1.56
N ARG A 123 13.80 16.40 0.49
CA ARG A 123 14.04 15.03 0.01
C ARG A 123 14.65 14.14 1.08
N LYS A 124 15.70 14.61 1.78
CA LYS A 124 16.34 13.83 2.85
C LYS A 124 15.33 13.49 3.95
N ARG A 125 14.60 14.49 4.43
CA ARG A 125 13.57 14.30 5.46
C ARG A 125 12.52 13.27 5.05
N GLU A 126 11.98 13.37 3.84
CA GLU A 126 10.97 12.44 3.34
C GLU A 126 11.49 11.00 3.21
N VAL A 127 12.74 10.83 2.77
CA VAL A 127 13.38 9.50 2.70
C VAL A 127 13.62 8.93 4.10
N ASP A 128 14.05 9.76 5.06
CA ASP A 128 14.28 9.32 6.44
C ASP A 128 12.96 8.93 7.12
N THR A 129 11.88 9.70 6.90
CA THR A 129 10.53 9.35 7.38
C THR A 129 10.01 8.05 6.74
N ALA A 130 10.20 7.87 5.44
CA ALA A 130 9.84 6.61 4.77
C ALA A 130 10.66 5.42 5.29
N ARG A 131 11.92 5.66 5.69
CA ARG A 131 12.80 4.63 6.27
C ARG A 131 12.28 4.17 7.63
N GLN A 132 11.83 5.09 8.49
CA GLN A 132 11.22 4.74 9.77
C GLN A 132 9.98 3.85 9.59
N MET A 133 9.12 4.17 8.61
CA MET A 133 7.95 3.33 8.32
C MET A 133 8.34 1.94 7.78
N LYS A 134 9.41 1.86 6.96
CA LYS A 134 9.98 0.57 6.53
C LYS A 134 10.48 -0.25 7.73
N GLU A 135 11.25 0.37 8.61
CA GLU A 135 11.79 -0.26 9.82
C GLU A 135 10.65 -0.74 10.74
N TYR A 136 9.57 0.04 10.88
CA TYR A 136 8.37 -0.38 11.60
C TYR A 136 7.77 -1.67 11.03
N CYS A 137 7.64 -1.80 9.70
CA CYS A 137 7.10 -3.00 9.06
C CYS A 137 8.02 -4.22 9.20
N GLU A 138 9.34 -4.03 9.04
CA GLU A 138 10.33 -5.11 9.08
C GLU A 138 10.71 -5.55 10.50
N CYS A 139 10.41 -4.75 11.52
CA CYS A 139 10.67 -5.12 12.90
C CYS A 139 9.77 -6.28 13.33
N THR A 140 10.38 -7.44 13.57
CA THR A 140 9.70 -8.64 14.09
C THR A 140 10.09 -8.96 15.54
N SER A 141 10.89 -8.11 16.18
CA SER A 141 11.43 -8.33 17.53
C SER A 141 10.79 -7.43 18.60
N SER A 142 10.00 -6.43 18.20
CA SER A 142 9.33 -5.51 19.12
C SER A 142 7.82 -5.49 18.87
N CYS A 143 7.06 -5.41 19.95
CA CYS A 143 5.61 -5.30 19.91
C CYS A 143 5.18 -4.10 19.04
N ARG A 144 4.25 -4.30 18.11
CA ARG A 144 3.75 -3.23 17.22
C ARG A 144 3.23 -2.01 17.98
N ARG A 145 2.59 -2.22 19.14
CA ARG A 145 2.12 -1.13 20.02
C ARG A 145 3.28 -0.34 20.61
N VAL A 146 4.31 -1.02 21.11
CA VAL A 146 5.48 -0.37 21.70
C VAL A 146 6.20 0.45 20.62
N SER A 147 6.51 -0.14 19.47
CA SER A 147 7.16 0.57 18.36
C SER A 147 6.37 1.79 17.89
N LEU A 148 5.04 1.68 17.80
CA LEU A 148 4.18 2.76 17.36
C LEU A 148 4.13 3.91 18.37
N LEU A 149 3.99 3.62 19.67
CA LEU A 149 3.93 4.64 20.72
C LEU A 149 5.29 5.28 21.00
N SER A 150 6.39 4.51 20.91
CA SER A 150 7.74 5.05 21.04
C SER A 150 8.07 6.08 19.95
N HIS A 151 7.47 5.98 18.76
CA HIS A 151 7.59 7.02 17.73
C HIS A 151 7.07 8.39 18.20
N PHE A 152 6.06 8.39 19.07
CA PHE A 152 5.47 9.61 19.66
C PHE A 152 6.09 9.97 21.02
N SER A 153 7.24 9.37 21.36
CA SER A 153 7.88 9.51 22.66
C SER A 153 6.98 9.10 23.84
N GLU A 154 6.02 8.21 23.59
CA GLU A 154 5.16 7.64 24.63
C GLU A 154 5.74 6.32 25.15
N THR A 155 5.75 6.16 26.47
CA THR A 155 6.20 4.94 27.12
C THR A 155 5.09 3.88 27.08
N SER A 156 5.43 2.67 26.63
CA SER A 156 4.52 1.52 26.65
C SER A 156 5.27 0.22 26.92
N SER A 157 4.54 -0.83 27.30
CA SER A 157 5.09 -2.18 27.48
C SER A 157 4.37 -3.20 26.61
N ALA A 158 5.04 -4.32 26.32
CA ALA A 158 4.45 -5.41 25.55
C ALA A 158 3.21 -6.02 26.25
N ASP A 159 3.17 -6.01 27.59
CA ASP A 159 2.05 -6.54 28.38
C ASP A 159 0.72 -5.82 28.06
N LEU A 160 0.77 -4.52 27.79
CA LEU A 160 -0.40 -3.72 27.43
C LEU A 160 -0.97 -4.08 26.04
N CYS A 161 -0.19 -4.77 25.19
CA CYS A 161 -0.68 -5.29 23.92
C CYS A 161 -1.67 -6.43 24.11
N LYS A 162 -1.52 -7.23 25.18
CA LYS A 162 -2.34 -8.42 25.45
C LYS A 162 -2.38 -9.40 24.26
N GLY A 163 -1.25 -9.57 23.57
CA GLY A 163 -1.14 -10.48 22.43
C GLY A 163 -1.91 -10.06 21.17
N LYS A 164 -2.31 -8.79 21.04
CA LYS A 164 -3.15 -8.31 19.92
C LYS A 164 -2.39 -7.92 18.64
N CYS A 165 -1.09 -8.16 18.56
CA CYS A 165 -0.32 -7.93 17.33
C CYS A 165 0.41 -9.19 16.89
N ASP A 166 0.71 -9.22 15.59
CA ASP A 166 1.41 -10.31 14.90
C ASP A 166 2.79 -10.63 15.50
N VAL A 167 3.46 -9.66 16.13
CA VAL A 167 4.76 -9.91 16.80
C VAL A 167 4.58 -10.56 18.17
N CYS A 168 3.58 -10.12 18.96
CA CYS A 168 3.31 -10.70 20.27
C CYS A 168 2.65 -12.07 20.19
N THR A 169 1.82 -12.28 19.16
CA THR A 169 1.14 -13.55 18.87
C THR A 169 1.32 -13.84 17.38
N PRO A 170 2.45 -14.46 16.99
CA PRO A 170 2.67 -14.85 15.60
C PRO A 170 1.56 -15.79 15.11
N PRO A 171 1.08 -15.60 13.86
CA PRO A 171 0.07 -16.49 13.31
C PRO A 171 0.61 -17.93 13.22
N ALA A 172 -0.22 -18.91 13.59
CA ALA A 172 0.18 -20.33 13.65
C ALA A 172 0.62 -20.90 12.29
N GLN A 173 0.18 -20.27 11.20
CA GLN A 173 0.51 -20.64 9.82
C GLN A 173 0.73 -19.36 9.00
N PRO A 174 1.67 -19.36 8.04
CA PRO A 174 1.83 -18.26 7.13
C PRO A 174 0.51 -18.03 6.37
N PRO A 175 0.19 -16.78 6.01
CA PRO A 175 -1.07 -16.49 5.36
C PRO A 175 -1.20 -17.22 4.02
N PRO A 176 -2.42 -17.62 3.63
CA PRO A 176 -2.67 -18.46 2.45
C PRO A 176 -2.29 -17.81 1.12
N TRP A 177 -2.10 -16.48 1.09
CA TRP A 177 -1.66 -15.75 -0.10
C TRP A 177 -0.16 -15.90 -0.42
N GLY A 178 0.60 -16.67 0.38
CA GLY A 178 1.98 -17.06 0.09
C GLY A 178 2.98 -15.90 -0.01
N PRO A 179 4.30 -16.19 -0.10
CA PRO A 179 5.26 -15.17 -0.53
C PRO A 179 4.94 -14.74 -1.97
N PRO A 180 5.16 -13.46 -2.34
CA PRO A 180 4.90 -13.01 -3.71
C PRO A 180 5.65 -13.91 -4.70
N PRO A 181 5.03 -14.31 -5.83
CA PRO A 181 5.67 -15.17 -6.80
C PRO A 181 7.00 -14.55 -7.26
N PRO A 182 8.05 -15.37 -7.49
CA PRO A 182 9.32 -14.87 -8.01
C PRO A 182 9.05 -14.05 -9.27
N LYS A 183 9.60 -12.83 -9.35
CA LYS A 183 9.47 -12.02 -10.57
C LYS A 183 10.04 -12.81 -11.73
N GLU A 184 9.19 -13.19 -12.67
CA GLU A 184 9.63 -13.74 -13.95
C GLU A 184 10.51 -12.67 -14.60
N LYS A 185 11.81 -12.95 -14.71
CA LYS A 185 12.73 -12.02 -15.37
C LYS A 185 12.28 -11.94 -16.81
N ALA A 186 11.69 -10.81 -17.20
CA ALA A 186 11.40 -10.52 -18.60
C ALA A 186 12.65 -10.81 -19.42
N ARG A 187 12.61 -11.90 -20.19
CA ARG A 187 13.68 -12.34 -21.04
C ARG A 187 13.82 -11.26 -22.11
N LYS A 188 14.73 -10.30 -21.91
CA LYS A 188 15.11 -9.35 -22.94
C LYS A 188 15.69 -10.17 -24.08
N SER A 189 14.87 -10.48 -25.09
CA SER A 189 15.35 -10.95 -26.37
C SER A 189 16.20 -9.81 -26.95
N ARG A 190 17.51 -9.92 -26.80
CA ARG A 190 18.43 -9.16 -27.65
C ARG A 190 18.25 -9.71 -29.06
N ALA A 191 17.38 -9.10 -29.85
CA ALA A 191 17.46 -9.23 -31.30
C ALA A 191 18.84 -8.67 -31.70
N ARG A 192 19.77 -9.56 -32.06
CA ARG A 192 20.97 -9.17 -32.80
C ARG A 192 20.48 -8.67 -34.16
N ALA A 193 20.50 -7.37 -34.36
CA ALA A 193 20.42 -6.81 -35.71
C ALA A 193 21.71 -7.22 -36.45
N SER A 194 21.63 -8.26 -37.27
CA SER A 194 22.63 -8.55 -38.30
C SER A 194 22.49 -7.47 -39.38
N GLY A 195 23.39 -6.49 -39.37
CA GLY A 195 23.52 -5.49 -40.42
C GLY A 195 24.07 -6.12 -41.72
N PRO A 196 23.73 -5.59 -42.90
CA PRO A 196 24.15 -6.14 -44.18
C PRO A 196 25.54 -5.61 -44.52
N ALA A 197 26.59 -6.37 -44.18
CA ALA A 197 27.97 -5.99 -44.49
C ALA A 197 28.80 -7.11 -45.13
N GLN A 198 28.16 -8.16 -45.67
CA GLN A 198 28.88 -9.30 -46.26
C GLN A 198 28.60 -9.57 -47.75
N GLN A 199 27.79 -8.76 -48.43
CA GLN A 199 27.54 -8.97 -49.88
C GLN A 199 28.48 -8.21 -50.82
N GLN A 200 29.38 -7.35 -50.33
CA GLN A 200 30.31 -6.60 -51.20
C GLN A 200 31.70 -7.24 -51.37
N GLN A 201 32.04 -8.30 -50.64
CA GLN A 201 33.34 -8.98 -50.80
C GLN A 201 33.36 -10.13 -51.82
N GLN A 202 32.19 -10.61 -52.29
CA GLN A 202 32.15 -11.69 -53.29
C GLN A 202 32.21 -11.22 -54.75
N GLN A 203 31.97 -9.94 -55.04
CA GLN A 203 32.05 -9.43 -56.42
C GLN A 203 33.46 -9.05 -56.89
N GLN A 204 34.45 -8.93 -55.99
CA GLN A 204 35.84 -8.65 -56.37
C GLN A 204 36.70 -9.89 -56.65
N GLN A 205 36.20 -11.11 -56.35
CA GLN A 205 36.94 -12.36 -56.62
C GLN A 205 36.53 -13.07 -57.92
N GLN A 206 35.59 -12.52 -58.71
CA GLN A 206 35.19 -13.08 -60.01
C GLN A 206 35.72 -12.29 -61.22
N GLN A 207 36.67 -11.37 -61.01
CA GLN A 207 37.34 -10.62 -62.09
C GLN A 207 38.87 -10.76 -62.08
N GLN A 208 39.38 -11.86 -61.55
CA GLN A 208 40.78 -12.30 -61.75
C GLN A 208 40.82 -13.75 -62.18
#